data_AF-A0A0M1JMR6-F1
#
_entry.id   AF-A0A0M1JMR6-F1
#
_cell.length_a   1.000
_cell.length_b   1.000
_cell.length_c   1.000
_cell.angle_alpha   90.00
_cell.angle_beta   90.00
_cell.angle_gamma   90.00
#
_symmetry.space_group_name_H-M   'P 1'
#
loop_
_entity.id
_entity.type
_entity.pdbx_description
1 polymer ?
#
loop_
_entity_poly.entity_id
_entity_poly.type
_entity_poly.pdbx_seq_one_letter_code
_entity_poly.pdbx_strand_id
1 'polypeptide(L)'
;MAFQPNPNQAYSLEDIHQVLLVIEQIQKLSLRPQKSELINTVIQQLTRLIGSKKFPVQVAAKTHEELRTLLESLTAAEMDQIDLAIGEPKIDVAVLTNQEIKQILLILEGIIALNLRPQQSQLIQFMIQQLQPLTGQEKPEILIKTAQALQIEAILNSLTAEEQKSLDKIIPQPESQPYFLTQAELNDLLSILRELQHFKQNPEIAQVAEALVPDLEKLQAQGEAEVELHGMYAAQIQMIMEELMPV
;
A
#
# COMPACT_ATOMS: atom_id res chain seq x y z
N MET A 1 -25.64 5.42 4.20
CA MET A 1 -26.00 6.23 5.39
C MET A 1 -26.21 7.67 4.92
N ALA A 2 -27.41 8.24 5.09
CA ALA A 2 -27.69 9.59 4.62
C ALA A 2 -27.02 10.62 5.55
N PHE A 3 -25.94 11.26 5.07
CA PHE A 3 -25.33 12.39 5.75
C PHE A 3 -26.32 13.55 5.83
N GLN A 4 -26.65 13.99 7.04
CA GLN A 4 -27.48 15.18 7.28
C GLN A 4 -26.59 16.28 7.87
N PRO A 5 -26.29 17.34 7.09
CA PRO A 5 -25.55 18.48 7.63
C PRO A 5 -26.32 19.11 8.80
N ASN A 6 -25.69 19.25 9.97
CA ASN A 6 -26.17 20.07 11.09
C ASN A 6 -25.29 21.34 11.27
N PRO A 7 -25.86 22.57 11.24
CA PRO A 7 -25.08 23.82 11.27
C PRO A 7 -24.43 24.11 12.62
N ASN A 8 -24.92 23.47 13.69
CA ASN A 8 -24.41 23.65 15.06
C ASN A 8 -23.49 22.51 15.50
N GLN A 9 -23.18 21.57 14.60
CA GLN A 9 -22.31 20.45 14.89
C GLN A 9 -20.85 20.81 14.56
N ALA A 10 -19.95 20.50 15.48
CA ALA A 10 -18.52 20.51 15.18
C ALA A 10 -18.19 19.23 14.40
N TYR A 11 -17.58 19.37 13.24
CA TYR A 11 -17.26 18.26 12.36
C TYR A 11 -15.87 17.71 12.71
N SER A 12 -15.78 16.39 12.86
CA SER A 12 -14.51 15.70 12.93
C SER A 12 -13.83 15.67 11.55
N LEU A 13 -12.55 15.29 11.52
CA LEU A 13 -11.83 15.07 10.26
C LEU A 13 -12.50 13.98 9.41
N GLU A 14 -13.05 12.95 10.05
CA GLU A 14 -13.76 11.86 9.39
C GLU A 14 -15.07 12.36 8.76
N ASP A 15 -15.84 13.17 9.48
CA ASP A 15 -17.08 13.77 8.94
C ASP A 15 -16.78 14.63 7.71
N ILE A 16 -15.74 15.48 7.76
CA ILE A 16 -15.37 16.32 6.62
C ILE A 16 -14.91 15.49 5.42
N HIS A 17 -14.16 14.41 5.62
CA HIS A 17 -13.77 13.50 4.53
C HIS A 17 -14.96 12.78 3.91
N GLN A 18 -15.90 12.32 4.73
CA GLN A 18 -17.10 11.63 4.22
C GLN A 18 -17.95 12.56 3.37
N VAL A 19 -18.08 13.82 3.80
CA VAL A 19 -18.76 14.87 3.03
C VAL A 19 -18.05 15.17 1.72
N LEU A 20 -16.72 15.32 1.76
CA LEU A 20 -15.92 15.58 0.56
C LEU A 20 -16.11 14.45 -0.46
N LEU A 21 -16.08 13.20 0.01
CA LEU A 21 -16.23 12.01 -0.83
C LEU A 21 -17.58 11.98 -1.54
N VAL A 22 -18.67 12.29 -0.83
CA VAL A 22 -20.02 12.40 -1.44
C VAL A 22 -20.04 13.48 -2.54
N ILE A 23 -19.45 14.65 -2.27
CA ILE A 23 -19.46 15.78 -3.22
C ILE A 23 -18.60 15.51 -4.44
N GLU A 24 -17.46 14.85 -4.27
CA GLU A 24 -16.61 14.38 -5.37
C GLU A 24 -17.34 13.35 -6.24
N GLN A 25 -18.17 12.47 -5.66
CA GLN A 25 -19.01 11.57 -6.46
C GLN A 25 -20.10 12.34 -7.22
N ILE A 26 -20.73 13.35 -6.61
CA ILE A 26 -21.70 14.22 -7.32
C ILE A 26 -21.04 14.86 -8.55
N GLN A 27 -19.78 15.29 -8.43
CA GLN A 27 -18.99 15.83 -9.53
C GLN A 27 -18.65 14.77 -10.58
N LYS A 28 -18.10 13.63 -10.15
CA LYS A 28 -17.63 12.54 -11.02
C LYS A 28 -18.76 11.92 -11.84
N LEU A 29 -19.91 11.72 -11.20
CA LEU A 29 -21.12 11.19 -11.84
C LEU A 29 -21.86 12.27 -12.66
N SER A 30 -21.37 13.50 -12.69
CA SER A 30 -21.98 14.62 -13.41
C SER A 30 -23.46 14.81 -13.09
N LEU A 31 -23.84 14.65 -11.82
CA LEU A 31 -25.25 14.68 -11.41
C LEU A 31 -25.80 16.11 -11.43
N ARG A 32 -24.98 17.11 -11.15
CA ARG A 32 -25.38 18.53 -11.14
C ARG A 32 -24.42 19.40 -11.94
N PRO A 33 -24.31 19.21 -13.27
CA PRO A 33 -23.36 19.95 -14.10
C PRO A 33 -23.58 21.47 -14.06
N GLN A 34 -24.83 21.91 -13.89
CA GLN A 34 -25.22 23.31 -13.71
C GLN A 34 -24.80 23.92 -12.37
N LYS A 35 -24.39 23.10 -11.39
CA LYS A 35 -23.88 23.54 -10.07
C LYS A 35 -22.36 23.28 -9.92
N SER A 36 -21.64 23.07 -11.01
CA SER A 36 -20.21 22.73 -11.01
C SER A 36 -19.32 23.76 -10.30
N GLU A 37 -19.57 25.07 -10.47
CA GLU A 37 -18.86 26.12 -9.73
C GLU A 37 -19.11 26.07 -8.22
N LEU A 38 -20.36 25.80 -7.82
CA LEU A 38 -20.74 25.64 -6.42
C LEU A 38 -20.04 24.43 -5.81
N ILE A 39 -20.06 23.28 -6.49
CA ILE A 39 -19.40 22.05 -6.08
C ILE A 39 -17.90 22.27 -5.89
N ASN A 40 -17.22 22.89 -6.86
CA ASN A 40 -15.80 23.21 -6.76
C ASN A 40 -15.49 24.14 -5.59
N THR A 41 -16.35 25.12 -5.34
CA THR A 41 -16.21 26.07 -4.23
C THR A 41 -16.31 25.34 -2.89
N VAL A 42 -17.29 24.44 -2.74
CA VAL A 42 -17.48 23.66 -1.51
C VAL A 42 -16.32 22.68 -1.30
N ILE A 43 -15.86 21.97 -2.35
CA ILE A 43 -14.67 21.10 -2.29
C ILE A 43 -13.45 21.90 -1.79
N GLN A 44 -13.16 23.05 -2.40
CA GLN A 44 -12.01 23.88 -1.98
C GLN A 44 -12.12 24.35 -0.53
N GLN A 45 -13.32 24.71 -0.07
CA GLN A 45 -13.54 25.13 1.31
C GLN A 45 -13.30 23.97 2.29
N LEU A 46 -13.83 22.78 2.01
CA LEU A 46 -13.62 21.60 2.85
C LEU A 46 -12.15 21.14 2.85
N THR A 47 -11.48 21.14 1.71
CA THR A 47 -10.05 20.83 1.61
C THR A 47 -9.17 21.83 2.38
N ARG A 48 -9.53 23.12 2.40
CA ARG A 48 -8.86 24.11 3.25
C ARG A 48 -9.06 23.84 4.74
N LEU A 49 -10.25 23.38 5.15
CA LEU A 49 -10.50 22.97 6.54
C LEU A 49 -9.65 21.76 6.92
N ILE A 50 -9.48 20.78 6.03
CA ILE A 50 -8.53 19.65 6.20
C ILE A 50 -7.10 20.16 6.39
N GLY A 51 -6.65 21.07 5.52
CA GLY A 51 -5.31 21.66 5.60
C GLY A 51 -5.03 22.47 6.87
N SER A 52 -6.08 22.95 7.55
CA SER A 52 -5.94 23.74 8.79
C SER A 52 -5.50 22.92 10.01
N LYS A 53 -5.63 21.58 9.96
CA LYS A 53 -5.30 20.62 11.03
C LYS A 53 -5.91 20.91 12.41
N LYS A 54 -6.93 21.78 12.49
CA LYS A 54 -7.61 22.15 13.73
C LYS A 54 -8.98 21.50 13.75
N PHE A 55 -9.05 20.33 14.38
CA PHE A 55 -10.27 19.55 14.53
C PHE A 55 -10.63 19.38 16.01
N PRO A 56 -11.93 19.32 16.36
CA PRO A 56 -13.09 19.43 15.46
C PRO A 56 -13.29 20.86 14.95
N VAL A 57 -13.85 21.01 13.76
CA VAL A 57 -13.99 22.31 13.08
C VAL A 57 -15.46 22.64 12.82
N GLN A 58 -15.82 23.90 13.01
CA GLN A 58 -17.13 24.39 12.56
C GLN A 58 -17.02 24.80 11.10
N VAL A 59 -17.88 24.21 10.28
CA VAL A 59 -18.07 24.63 8.89
C VAL A 59 -18.83 25.96 8.89
N ALA A 60 -18.41 26.90 8.05
CA ALA A 60 -19.09 28.20 7.96
C ALA A 60 -20.56 28.02 7.54
N ALA A 61 -21.46 28.82 8.11
CA ALA A 61 -22.90 28.74 7.83
C ALA A 61 -23.24 28.81 6.33
N LYS A 62 -22.45 29.57 5.56
CA LYS A 62 -22.59 29.64 4.10
C LYS A 62 -22.30 28.29 3.42
N THR A 63 -21.15 27.69 3.71
CA THR A 63 -20.75 26.36 3.20
C THR A 63 -21.77 25.30 3.61
N HIS A 64 -22.32 25.43 4.81
CA HIS A 64 -23.36 24.55 5.31
C HIS A 64 -24.65 24.60 4.47
N GLU A 65 -25.13 25.80 4.17
CA GLU A 65 -26.33 25.99 3.36
C GLU A 65 -26.11 25.52 1.91
N GLU A 66 -24.90 25.72 1.37
CA GLU A 66 -24.49 25.25 0.05
C GLU A 66 -24.47 23.71 -0.01
N LEU A 67 -23.94 23.05 1.02
CA LEU A 67 -23.97 21.58 1.18
C LEU A 67 -25.39 21.05 1.24
N ARG A 68 -26.22 21.66 2.08
CA ARG A 68 -27.62 21.27 2.25
C ARG A 68 -28.38 21.39 0.93
N THR A 69 -28.24 22.52 0.24
CA THR A 69 -28.88 22.78 -1.06
C THR A 69 -28.39 21.80 -2.15
N LEU A 70 -27.13 21.36 -2.06
CA LEU A 70 -26.58 20.37 -2.98
C LEU A 70 -27.21 18.99 -2.73
N LEU A 71 -27.21 18.54 -1.48
CA LEU A 71 -27.66 17.21 -1.08
C LEU A 71 -29.19 17.05 -1.18
N GLU A 72 -29.97 18.04 -0.72
CA GLU A 72 -31.43 18.03 -0.86
C GLU A 72 -31.89 18.07 -2.31
N SER A 73 -31.02 18.52 -3.22
CA SER A 73 -31.36 18.53 -4.64
C SER A 73 -31.25 17.15 -5.30
N LEU A 74 -30.60 16.16 -4.66
CA LEU A 74 -30.42 14.81 -5.20
C LEU A 74 -31.70 13.98 -5.10
N THR A 75 -32.02 13.24 -6.16
CA THR A 75 -33.13 12.28 -6.15
C THR A 75 -32.72 10.97 -5.47
N ALA A 76 -33.68 10.16 -5.06
CA ALA A 76 -33.40 8.84 -4.47
C ALA A 76 -32.57 7.94 -5.40
N ALA A 77 -32.87 7.91 -6.70
CA ALA A 77 -32.10 7.14 -7.68
C ALA A 77 -30.65 7.66 -7.86
N GLU A 78 -30.43 8.96 -7.72
CA GLU A 78 -29.08 9.55 -7.77
C GLU A 78 -28.34 9.31 -6.44
N MET A 79 -29.05 9.32 -5.32
CA MET A 79 -28.51 8.89 -4.03
C MET A 79 -28.13 7.41 -4.07
N ASP A 80 -28.91 6.56 -4.72
CA ASP A 80 -28.56 5.15 -4.93
C ASP A 80 -27.34 5.02 -5.86
N GLN A 81 -27.23 5.84 -6.91
CA GLN A 81 -26.04 5.88 -7.78
C GLN A 81 -24.81 6.37 -7.04
N ILE A 82 -24.96 7.37 -6.17
CA ILE A 82 -23.90 7.82 -5.27
C ILE A 82 -23.57 6.71 -4.30
N ASP A 83 -24.53 6.08 -3.62
CA ASP A 83 -24.31 4.98 -2.68
C ASP A 83 -23.73 3.73 -3.39
N LEU A 84 -23.98 3.52 -4.69
CA LEU A 84 -23.35 2.49 -5.53
C LEU A 84 -21.93 2.87 -5.99
N ALA A 85 -21.71 4.15 -6.31
CA ALA A 85 -20.41 4.68 -6.73
C ALA A 85 -19.44 4.89 -5.55
N ILE A 86 -20.00 5.23 -4.39
CA ILE A 86 -19.37 5.14 -3.07
C ILE A 86 -19.26 3.66 -2.69
N GLY A 87 -20.26 2.85 -3.07
CA GLY A 87 -20.44 1.47 -2.63
C GLY A 87 -20.63 1.41 -1.11
N GLU A 88 -21.02 0.26 -0.57
CA GLU A 88 -20.43 -0.11 0.73
C GLU A 88 -18.93 0.17 0.63
N PRO A 89 -18.24 0.64 1.70
CA PRO A 89 -16.81 0.76 1.63
C PRO A 89 -16.27 -0.65 1.36
N LYS A 90 -16.08 -0.98 0.08
CA LYS A 90 -14.86 -1.58 -0.37
C LYS A 90 -13.81 -0.57 0.03
N ILE A 91 -13.45 -0.64 1.31
CA ILE A 91 -12.04 -0.69 1.63
C ILE A 91 -11.60 -1.81 0.70
N ASP A 92 -11.17 -1.46 -0.51
CA ASP A 92 -10.28 -2.33 -1.24
C ASP A 92 -9.19 -2.54 -0.19
N VAL A 93 -9.17 -3.75 0.35
CA VAL A 93 -8.26 -4.12 1.40
C VAL A 93 -7.17 -4.89 0.71
N ALA A 94 -5.94 -4.41 0.83
CA ALA A 94 -4.83 -5.31 0.61
C ALA A 94 -4.82 -6.25 1.82
N VAL A 95 -4.95 -7.54 1.52
CA VAL A 95 -4.78 -8.60 2.50
C VAL A 95 -3.28 -8.83 2.59
N LEU A 96 -2.70 -8.51 3.74
CA LEU A 96 -1.30 -8.74 4.02
C LEU A 96 -1.18 -9.66 5.22
N THR A 97 -0.25 -10.58 5.18
CA THR A 97 0.14 -11.41 6.30
C THR A 97 0.88 -10.59 7.35
N ASN A 98 0.92 -11.14 8.57
CA ASN A 98 1.73 -10.59 9.65
C ASN A 98 3.23 -10.47 9.29
N GLN A 99 3.73 -11.39 8.46
CA GLN A 99 5.12 -11.38 8.00
C GLN A 99 5.37 -10.25 6.99
N GLU A 100 4.47 -10.05 6.04
CA GLU A 100 4.57 -8.96 5.06
C GLU A 100 4.51 -7.59 5.73
N ILE A 101 3.62 -7.38 6.70
CA ILE A 101 3.56 -6.10 7.45
C ILE A 101 4.86 -5.85 8.23
N LYS A 102 5.45 -6.89 8.84
CA LYS A 102 6.74 -6.76 9.53
C LYS A 102 7.86 -6.42 8.56
N GLN A 103 7.90 -7.05 7.39
CA GLN A 103 8.89 -6.73 6.36
C GLN A 103 8.73 -5.30 5.85
N ILE A 104 7.50 -4.86 5.56
CA ILE A 104 7.20 -3.48 5.16
C ILE A 104 7.68 -2.50 6.22
N LEU A 105 7.39 -2.75 7.50
CA LEU A 105 7.84 -1.89 8.61
C LEU A 105 9.36 -1.78 8.66
N LEU A 106 10.08 -2.91 8.56
CA LEU A 106 11.55 -2.90 8.56
C LEU A 106 12.11 -2.09 7.38
N ILE A 107 11.51 -2.21 6.19
CA ILE A 107 11.93 -1.43 5.02
C ILE A 107 11.67 0.07 5.23
N LEU A 108 10.48 0.44 5.70
CA LEU A 108 10.13 1.84 5.95
C LEU A 108 11.01 2.47 7.04
N GLU A 109 11.29 1.74 8.12
CA GLU A 109 12.22 2.16 9.17
C GLU A 109 13.64 2.32 8.63
N GLY A 110 14.08 1.39 7.78
CA GLY A 110 15.37 1.47 7.10
C GLY A 110 15.50 2.68 6.17
N ILE A 111 14.43 3.03 5.43
CA ILE A 111 14.39 4.22 4.57
C ILE A 111 14.58 5.50 5.39
N ILE A 112 13.99 5.56 6.59
CA ILE A 112 14.17 6.67 7.53
C ILE A 112 15.59 6.68 8.09
N ALA A 113 16.10 5.54 8.55
CA ALA A 113 17.43 5.41 9.15
C ALA A 113 18.55 5.81 8.19
N LEU A 114 18.42 5.44 6.91
CA LEU A 114 19.37 5.78 5.84
C LEU A 114 19.08 7.12 5.18
N ASN A 115 18.00 7.80 5.57
CA ASN A 115 17.57 9.08 5.01
C ASN A 115 17.42 9.05 3.46
N LEU A 116 16.87 7.95 2.92
CA LEU A 116 16.78 7.76 1.46
C LEU A 116 15.69 8.62 0.81
N ARG A 117 14.66 9.00 1.58
CA ARG A 117 13.53 9.81 1.09
C ARG A 117 13.23 10.99 2.03
N PRO A 118 14.15 11.97 2.17
CA PRO A 118 14.04 13.07 3.14
C PRO A 118 12.78 13.93 2.95
N GLN A 119 12.31 14.06 1.71
CA GLN A 119 11.10 14.83 1.39
C GLN A 119 9.81 14.10 1.78
N GLN A 120 9.87 12.78 2.01
CA GLN A 120 8.72 11.94 2.36
C GLN A 120 8.78 11.43 3.80
N SER A 121 9.78 11.84 4.60
CA SER A 121 10.00 11.29 5.95
C SER A 121 8.80 11.40 6.88
N GLN A 122 8.03 12.49 6.80
CA GLN A 122 6.81 12.67 7.60
C GLN A 122 5.69 11.71 7.18
N LEU A 123 5.54 11.47 5.88
CA LEU A 123 4.58 10.53 5.33
C LEU A 123 4.96 9.09 5.70
N ILE A 124 6.24 8.73 5.59
CA ILE A 124 6.76 7.41 5.96
C ILE A 124 6.61 7.16 7.46
N GLN A 125 6.95 8.12 8.32
CA GLN A 125 6.72 8.02 9.77
C GLN A 125 5.25 7.82 10.12
N PHE A 126 4.35 8.51 9.42
CA PHE A 126 2.91 8.32 9.59
C PHE A 126 2.47 6.90 9.20
N MET A 127 3.00 6.35 8.10
CA MET A 127 2.72 4.96 7.71
C MET A 127 3.23 3.95 8.74
N ILE A 128 4.46 4.14 9.26
CA ILE A 128 5.02 3.29 10.31
C ILE A 128 4.10 3.28 11.53
N GLN A 129 3.67 4.45 12.01
CA GLN A 129 2.76 4.57 13.15
C GLN A 129 1.41 3.88 12.94
N GLN A 130 0.93 3.82 11.69
CA GLN A 130 -0.32 3.13 11.35
C GLN A 130 -0.16 1.61 11.25
N LEU A 131 0.97 1.13 10.75
CA LEU A 131 1.22 -0.30 10.52
C LEU A 131 1.74 -1.03 11.78
N GLN A 132 2.53 -0.36 12.62
CA GLN A 132 3.12 -0.91 13.84
C GLN A 132 2.10 -1.60 14.78
N PRO A 133 0.93 -1.00 15.11
CA PRO A 133 -0.06 -1.67 15.99
C PRO A 133 -0.73 -2.88 15.36
N LEU A 134 -0.60 -3.09 14.04
CA LEU A 134 -1.20 -4.24 13.35
C LEU A 134 -0.38 -5.53 13.55
N THR A 135 0.93 -5.42 13.75
CA THR A 135 1.85 -6.56 13.96
C THR A 135 1.67 -7.33 15.27
N GLY A 136 0.90 -6.78 16.22
CA GLY A 136 0.57 -7.41 17.50
C GLY A 136 -0.76 -8.15 17.50
N GLN A 137 -1.50 -8.17 16.38
CA GLN A 137 -2.75 -8.91 16.28
C GLN A 137 -2.45 -10.37 15.89
N GLU A 138 -2.93 -11.33 16.69
CA GLU A 138 -2.89 -12.78 16.37
C GLU A 138 -3.84 -13.16 15.22
N LYS A 139 -3.96 -12.30 14.21
CA LYS A 139 -4.74 -12.57 13.00
C LYS A 139 -3.80 -13.07 11.91
N PRO A 140 -4.14 -14.15 11.19
CA PRO A 140 -3.32 -14.63 10.07
C PRO A 140 -3.25 -13.60 8.94
N GLU A 141 -4.30 -12.81 8.78
CA GLU A 141 -4.46 -11.79 7.74
C GLU A 141 -4.76 -10.43 8.37
N ILE A 142 -4.03 -9.42 7.91
CA ILE A 142 -4.15 -8.02 8.29
C ILE A 142 -4.70 -7.27 7.09
N LEU A 143 -5.82 -6.59 7.31
CA LEU A 143 -6.48 -5.79 6.29
C LEU A 143 -6.00 -4.35 6.39
N ILE A 144 -5.33 -3.86 5.36
CA ILE A 144 -4.98 -2.44 5.22
C ILE A 144 -5.73 -1.82 4.05
N LYS A 145 -5.94 -0.50 4.07
CA LYS A 145 -6.64 0.19 2.96
C LYS A 145 -5.78 0.14 1.69
N THR A 146 -6.35 -0.11 0.52
CA THR A 146 -5.63 -0.20 -0.76
C THR A 146 -4.93 1.11 -1.11
N ALA A 147 -5.50 2.27 -0.77
CA ALA A 147 -4.80 3.54 -0.93
C ALA A 147 -3.48 3.58 -0.12
N GLN A 148 -3.46 2.96 1.06
CA GLN A 148 -2.27 2.80 1.89
C GLN A 148 -1.32 1.76 1.28
N ALA A 149 -1.84 0.64 0.78
CA ALA A 149 -1.05 -0.38 0.09
C ALA A 149 -0.34 0.17 -1.16
N LEU A 150 -1.04 0.92 -2.00
CA LEU A 150 -0.49 1.58 -3.19
C LEU A 150 0.56 2.63 -2.85
N GLN A 151 0.40 3.34 -1.72
CA GLN A 151 1.40 4.29 -1.24
C GLN A 151 2.67 3.59 -0.76
N ILE A 152 2.52 2.46 -0.06
CA ILE A 152 3.65 1.61 0.35
C ILE A 152 4.35 1.08 -0.90
N GLU A 153 3.60 0.50 -1.84
CA GLU A 153 4.12 -0.05 -3.08
C GLU A 153 4.85 1.02 -3.92
N ALA A 154 4.30 2.23 -4.03
CA ALA A 154 4.95 3.33 -4.74
C ALA A 154 6.29 3.74 -4.07
N ILE A 155 6.38 3.70 -2.75
CA ILE A 155 7.64 3.96 -2.04
C ILE A 155 8.64 2.84 -2.30
N LEU A 156 8.21 1.58 -2.21
CA LEU A 156 9.06 0.40 -2.44
C LEU A 156 9.59 0.36 -3.89
N ASN A 157 8.72 0.57 -4.87
CA ASN A 157 9.07 0.60 -6.30
C ASN A 157 9.90 1.84 -6.68
N SER A 158 9.92 2.88 -5.85
CA SER A 158 10.78 4.04 -6.08
C SER A 158 12.23 3.79 -5.69
N LEU A 159 12.53 2.72 -4.95
CA LEU A 159 13.89 2.43 -4.49
C LEU A 159 14.79 2.03 -5.67
N THR A 160 15.96 2.64 -5.73
CA THR A 160 17.01 2.24 -6.67
C THR A 160 17.72 0.97 -6.16
N ALA A 161 18.39 0.25 -7.07
CA ALA A 161 19.15 -0.95 -6.71
C ALA A 161 20.26 -0.69 -5.66
N GLU A 162 20.87 0.50 -5.65
CA GLU A 162 21.87 0.87 -4.64
C GLU A 162 21.24 1.13 -3.26
N GLU A 163 20.03 1.67 -3.24
CA GLU A 163 19.25 1.92 -2.03
C GLU A 163 18.71 0.62 -1.43
N GLN A 164 18.23 -0.32 -2.26
CA GLN A 164 17.88 -1.67 -1.85
C GLN A 164 19.07 -2.38 -1.21
N LYS A 165 20.25 -2.37 -1.85
CA LYS A 165 21.48 -2.93 -1.26
C LYS A 165 21.89 -2.29 0.06
N SER A 166 21.55 -1.02 0.27
CA SER A 166 21.83 -0.32 1.52
C SER A 166 20.83 -0.72 2.61
N LEU A 167 19.56 -0.90 2.24
CA LEU A 167 18.50 -1.43 3.11
C LEU A 167 18.79 -2.87 3.55
N ASP A 168 19.25 -3.73 2.64
CA ASP A 168 19.57 -5.14 2.94
C ASP A 168 20.66 -5.31 3.99
N LYS A 169 21.50 -4.29 4.20
CA LYS A 169 22.56 -4.29 5.22
C LYS A 169 22.08 -3.94 6.62
N ILE A 170 20.91 -3.30 6.74
CA ILE A 170 20.38 -2.80 8.01
C ILE A 170 19.08 -3.48 8.42
N ILE A 171 18.31 -3.99 7.47
CA ILE A 171 17.13 -4.80 7.75
C ILE A 171 17.65 -6.15 8.27
N PRO A 172 17.34 -6.53 9.52
CA PRO A 172 17.65 -7.86 10.01
C PRO A 172 16.98 -8.84 9.06
N GLN A 173 17.79 -9.54 8.29
CA GLN A 173 17.30 -10.60 7.43
C GLN A 173 16.56 -11.59 8.33
N PRO A 174 15.39 -12.11 7.91
CA PRO A 174 14.74 -13.16 8.67
C PRO A 174 15.81 -14.22 8.96
N GLU A 175 15.90 -14.70 10.21
CA GLU A 175 16.75 -15.82 10.61
C GLU A 175 16.29 -17.08 9.86
N SER A 176 16.50 -17.05 8.55
CA SER A 176 16.49 -18.20 7.67
C SER A 176 17.80 -18.85 8.00
N GLN A 177 17.77 -20.11 8.39
CA GLN A 177 19.02 -20.86 8.52
C GLN A 177 19.80 -20.66 7.21
N PRO A 178 21.10 -20.31 7.28
CA PRO A 178 21.88 -20.11 6.08
C PRO A 178 21.73 -21.33 5.17
N TYR A 179 21.33 -21.06 3.92
CA TYR A 179 21.10 -22.11 2.95
C TYR A 179 22.38 -22.27 2.14
N PHE A 180 23.08 -23.37 2.37
CA PHE A 180 24.33 -23.68 1.71
C PHE A 180 24.04 -24.45 0.43
N LEU A 181 24.54 -23.93 -0.69
CA LEU A 181 24.50 -24.61 -1.98
C LEU A 181 25.91 -24.96 -2.39
N THR A 182 26.15 -26.24 -2.67
CA THR A 182 27.32 -26.65 -3.43
C THR A 182 27.23 -26.12 -4.86
N GLN A 183 28.36 -26.04 -5.58
CA GLN A 183 28.37 -25.64 -6.99
C GLN A 183 27.46 -26.52 -7.88
N ALA A 184 27.31 -27.80 -7.55
CA ALA A 184 26.39 -28.68 -8.27
C ALA A 184 24.93 -28.27 -8.04
N GLU A 185 24.54 -28.05 -6.78
CA GLU A 185 23.18 -27.65 -6.43
C GLU A 185 22.84 -26.24 -6.93
N LEU A 186 23.83 -25.32 -6.96
CA LEU A 186 23.66 -24.00 -7.55
C LEU A 186 23.40 -24.09 -9.07
N ASN A 187 24.09 -24.98 -9.78
CA ASN A 187 23.86 -25.21 -11.20
C ASN A 187 22.46 -25.78 -11.47
N ASP A 188 22.05 -26.75 -10.66
CA ASP A 188 20.74 -27.38 -10.76
C ASP A 188 19.64 -26.34 -10.48
N LEU A 189 19.80 -25.53 -9.43
CA LEU A 189 18.90 -24.43 -9.11
C LEU A 189 18.80 -23.41 -10.25
N LEU A 190 19.94 -22.97 -10.81
CA LEU A 190 19.94 -22.04 -11.95
C LEU A 190 19.24 -22.63 -13.18
N SER A 191 19.38 -23.93 -13.43
CA SER A 191 18.67 -24.61 -14.52
C SER A 191 17.17 -24.60 -14.28
N ILE A 192 16.73 -24.95 -13.06
CA ILE A 192 15.31 -24.93 -12.67
C ILE A 192 14.74 -23.51 -12.81
N LEU A 193 15.41 -22.50 -12.25
CA LEU A 193 14.93 -21.11 -12.31
C LEU A 193 14.80 -20.59 -13.75
N ARG A 194 15.73 -20.94 -14.64
CA ARG A 194 15.63 -20.59 -16.08
C ARG A 194 14.45 -21.27 -16.76
N GLU A 195 14.14 -22.52 -16.41
CA GLU A 195 12.95 -23.20 -16.92
C GLU A 195 11.66 -22.55 -16.39
N LEU A 196 11.64 -22.12 -15.12
CA LEU A 196 10.50 -21.44 -14.50
C LEU A 196 10.21 -20.06 -15.11
N GLN A 197 11.23 -19.33 -15.57
CA GLN A 197 11.05 -18.07 -16.30
C GLN A 197 10.19 -18.26 -17.57
N HIS A 198 10.19 -19.46 -18.14
CA HIS A 198 9.38 -19.79 -19.32
C HIS A 198 8.04 -20.44 -18.96
N PHE A 199 7.81 -20.73 -17.68
CA PHE A 199 6.62 -21.42 -17.20
C PHE A 199 5.48 -20.43 -16.91
N LYS A 200 4.66 -20.16 -17.94
CA LYS A 200 3.58 -19.16 -17.92
C LYS A 200 2.44 -19.40 -16.92
N GLN A 201 2.42 -20.53 -16.21
CA GLN A 201 1.31 -20.90 -15.33
C GLN A 201 1.35 -20.20 -13.97
N ASN A 202 2.52 -19.76 -13.49
CA ASN A 202 2.64 -18.99 -12.24
C ASN A 202 3.48 -17.72 -12.49
N PRO A 203 2.83 -16.57 -12.79
CA PRO A 203 3.54 -15.33 -13.12
C PRO A 203 4.34 -14.76 -11.94
N GLU A 204 3.97 -15.11 -10.71
CA GLU A 204 4.67 -14.68 -9.50
C GLU A 204 6.00 -15.43 -9.34
N ILE A 205 5.99 -16.77 -9.48
CA ILE A 205 7.23 -17.58 -9.51
C ILE A 205 8.13 -17.14 -10.67
N ALA A 206 7.57 -16.86 -11.85
CA ALA A 206 8.34 -16.43 -13.00
C ALA A 206 9.07 -15.10 -12.75
N GLN A 207 8.41 -14.13 -12.11
CA GLN A 207 9.04 -12.85 -11.73
C GLN A 207 10.12 -13.03 -10.68
N VAL A 208 9.88 -13.87 -9.67
CA VAL A 208 10.88 -14.15 -8.63
C VAL A 208 12.11 -14.86 -9.24
N ALA A 209 11.90 -15.83 -10.14
CA ALA A 209 12.97 -16.48 -10.86
C ALA A 209 13.74 -15.52 -11.80
N GLU A 210 13.05 -14.58 -12.45
CA GLU A 210 13.67 -13.54 -13.27
C GLU A 210 14.56 -12.60 -12.44
N ALA A 211 14.13 -12.25 -11.23
CA ALA A 211 14.90 -11.42 -10.31
C ALA A 211 16.12 -12.15 -9.72
N LEU A 212 16.01 -13.45 -9.42
CA LEU A 212 17.06 -14.22 -8.74
C LEU A 212 18.22 -14.67 -9.64
N VAL A 213 17.93 -15.04 -10.89
CA VAL A 213 18.94 -15.64 -11.79
C VAL A 213 20.19 -14.76 -11.97
N PRO A 214 20.09 -13.45 -12.25
CA PRO A 214 21.26 -12.61 -12.47
C PRO A 214 22.23 -12.55 -11.28
N ASP A 215 21.72 -12.64 -10.05
CA ASP A 215 22.53 -12.55 -8.84
C ASP A 215 23.12 -13.92 -8.46
N LEU A 216 22.39 -15.02 -8.66
CA LEU A 216 22.92 -16.38 -8.53
C LEU A 216 24.00 -16.69 -9.57
N GLU A 217 23.87 -16.19 -10.81
CA GLU A 217 24.92 -16.30 -11.83
C GLU A 217 26.20 -15.55 -11.45
N LYS A 218 26.08 -14.40 -10.78
CA LYS A 218 27.25 -13.67 -10.27
C LYS A 218 27.94 -14.45 -9.15
N LEU A 219 27.18 -15.10 -8.27
CA LEU A 219 27.72 -15.95 -7.21
C LEU A 219 28.39 -17.22 -7.79
N GLN A 220 27.78 -17.82 -8.81
CA GLN A 220 28.38 -18.93 -9.56
C GLN A 220 29.72 -18.52 -10.20
N ALA A 221 29.76 -17.33 -10.82
CA ALA A 221 30.95 -16.80 -11.49
C ALA A 221 32.12 -16.48 -10.54
N GLN A 222 31.85 -16.34 -9.23
CA GLN A 222 32.89 -16.17 -8.21
C GLN A 222 33.66 -17.47 -7.93
N GLY A 223 33.10 -18.62 -8.29
CA GLY A 223 33.77 -19.92 -8.23
C GLY A 223 34.03 -20.44 -6.82
N GLU A 224 33.29 -19.96 -5.82
CA GLU A 224 33.37 -20.45 -4.44
C GLU A 224 32.84 -21.90 -4.37
N ALA A 225 33.46 -22.75 -3.54
CA ALA A 225 33.11 -24.17 -3.48
C ALA A 225 31.68 -24.42 -2.94
N GLU A 226 31.24 -23.55 -2.04
CA GLU A 226 29.91 -23.49 -1.47
C GLU A 226 29.46 -22.04 -1.46
N VAL A 227 28.22 -21.79 -1.86
CA VAL A 227 27.60 -20.47 -1.84
C VAL A 227 26.63 -20.43 -0.67
N GLU A 228 26.87 -19.52 0.26
CA GLU A 228 25.99 -19.28 1.39
C GLU A 228 24.95 -18.23 1.02
N LEU A 229 23.67 -18.63 1.02
CA LEU A 229 22.55 -17.75 0.75
C LEU A 229 21.90 -17.32 2.07
N HIS A 230 21.72 -16.01 2.21
CA HIS A 230 21.16 -15.39 3.42
C HIS A 230 19.82 -14.72 3.14
N GLY A 231 18.96 -14.74 4.18
CA GLY A 231 17.70 -13.99 4.26
C GLY A 231 16.79 -14.13 3.07
N MET A 232 16.60 -13.02 2.33
CA MET A 232 15.59 -12.97 1.27
C MET A 232 15.88 -13.99 0.15
N TYR A 233 17.15 -14.22 -0.17
CA TYR A 233 17.54 -15.23 -1.16
C TYR A 233 17.21 -16.65 -0.69
N ALA A 234 17.55 -16.97 0.57
CA ALA A 234 17.24 -18.27 1.15
C ALA A 234 15.72 -18.49 1.21
N ALA A 235 14.96 -17.48 1.64
CA ALA A 235 13.50 -17.54 1.75
C ALA A 235 12.81 -17.68 0.38
N GLN A 236 13.26 -16.94 -0.64
CA GLN A 236 12.68 -17.03 -1.98
C GLN A 236 12.98 -18.36 -2.66
N ILE A 237 14.18 -18.90 -2.48
CA ILE A 237 14.53 -20.23 -3.00
C ILE A 237 13.73 -21.30 -2.28
N GLN A 238 13.58 -21.20 -0.96
CA GLN A 238 12.80 -22.14 -0.18
C GLN A 238 11.32 -22.13 -0.59
N MET A 239 10.73 -20.96 -0.80
CA MET A 239 9.38 -20.80 -1.35
C MET A 239 9.23 -21.50 -2.71
N ILE A 240 10.16 -21.26 -3.63
CA ILE A 240 10.16 -21.90 -4.97
C ILE A 240 10.27 -23.42 -4.85
N MET A 241 11.11 -23.94 -3.94
CA MET A 241 11.23 -25.38 -3.75
C MET A 241 9.98 -26.03 -3.15
N GLU A 242 9.34 -25.37 -2.18
CA GLU A 242 8.11 -25.86 -1.54
C GLU A 242 6.95 -25.91 -2.54
N GLU A 243 6.88 -24.96 -3.47
CA GLU A 243 5.81 -24.87 -4.46
C GLU A 243 5.99 -25.84 -5.63
N LEU A 244 7.23 -26.23 -5.94
CA LEU A 244 7.57 -27.20 -7.00
C LEU A 244 7.58 -28.65 -6.54
N MET A 245 7.72 -28.90 -5.23
CA MET A 245 7.65 -30.23 -4.63
C MET A 245 6.55 -30.28 -3.57
N PRO A 246 5.26 -30.27 -3.96
CA PRO A 246 4.19 -30.52 -3.00
C PRO A 246 4.33 -31.96 -2.48
N VAL A 247 4.55 -32.10 -1.18
CA VAL A 247 4.53 -33.39 -0.46
C VAL A 247 3.13 -33.99 -0.48
#